data_AF-A0A9C9XAM5-F1
#
_entry.id   AF-A0A9C9XAM5-F1
#
_cell.length_a   1.000
_cell.length_b   1.000
_cell.length_c   1.000
_cell.angle_alpha   90.00
_cell.angle_beta   90.00
_cell.angle_gamma   90.00
#
_symmetry.space_group_name_H-M   'P 1'
#
loop_
_entity.id
_entity.type
_entity.pdbx_description
1 polymer ?
#
loop_
_entity_poly.entity_id
_entity_poly.type
_entity_poly.pdbx_seq_one_letter_code
_entity_poly.pdbx_strand_id
1 'polypeptide(L)'
;MNDRHDLELVLQSRIPLVALETREERRAMELLRELAVRNGLPLFRWTLTEGLVSVVHGLGLQEETREPAAMLQQIKQQQREGIYVLVDFHPWLGEPLHVRLLKDIAIAYEQHGQTLVLLSHDLDIPPELAHYCATLSLSLPDQAKIAAIVRDTAADWSRSHGGRKVRADREALARLERHLAGLTLAEARRLAKRAIHDDGAITGDDIPRLLQAKYALLNREGVLQYEYETERFAGLGGFARLREWLVQRRRSFYEDDGVLDRPRGILLLGVQGCGKSLAARAVAGEWGLPLLRLDAGALFNKYHGETERNLRETLKAAGAMAPCVLWIDEIEKGFSVSGSDGGTSQRVLGTLLTWMAENRAPVFLVATANDITALPPELVRKGRLDEIFFVDLPDLSARRDIFAIHLRRRRQDPAHFALAELARRCAGFSGAEIEQVVVSALYSARAREQALSDEQLQEAIRQTRPLSVIMAEKIEALREWAEDRTVNAN
;
A
#
# COMPACT_ATOMS: atom_id res chain seq x y z
N MET A 1 -10.44 19.73 2.36
CA MET A 1 -11.58 19.72 1.42
C MET A 1 -12.87 19.66 2.21
N ASN A 2 -13.87 20.43 1.83
CA ASN A 2 -15.15 20.43 2.50
C ASN A 2 -16.14 19.73 1.57
N ASP A 3 -16.24 18.39 1.67
CA ASP A 3 -17.09 17.58 0.77
C ASP A 3 -18.51 18.14 0.66
N ARG A 4 -19.00 18.72 1.75
CA ARG A 4 -20.29 19.39 1.79
C ARG A 4 -20.36 20.57 0.82
N HIS A 5 -19.32 21.41 0.77
CA HIS A 5 -19.24 22.54 -0.14
C HIS A 5 -19.11 22.09 -1.59
N ASP A 6 -18.29 21.08 -1.86
CA ASP A 6 -18.08 20.56 -3.23
C ASP A 6 -19.36 19.92 -3.77
N LEU A 7 -20.05 19.13 -2.95
CA LEU A 7 -21.34 18.54 -3.27
C LEU A 7 -22.45 19.60 -3.40
N GLU A 8 -22.44 20.64 -2.55
CA GLU A 8 -23.36 21.78 -2.63
C GLU A 8 -23.18 22.55 -3.95
N LEU A 9 -21.93 22.80 -4.36
CA LEU A 9 -21.60 23.44 -5.64
C LEU A 9 -22.12 22.65 -6.84
N VAL A 10 -21.92 21.34 -6.85
CA VAL A 10 -22.40 20.46 -7.94
C VAL A 10 -23.93 20.44 -8.01
N LEU A 11 -24.60 20.33 -6.87
CA LEU A 11 -26.07 20.37 -6.81
C LEU A 11 -26.62 21.74 -7.25
N GLN A 12 -25.92 22.83 -6.95
CA GLN A 12 -26.31 24.18 -7.39
C GLN A 12 -25.98 24.47 -8.86
N SER A 13 -25.01 23.75 -9.44
CA SER A 13 -24.56 23.91 -10.83
C SER A 13 -25.50 23.30 -11.87
N ARG A 14 -26.71 22.91 -11.46
CA ARG A 14 -27.76 22.40 -12.35
C ARG A 14 -27.36 21.16 -13.15
N ILE A 15 -26.54 20.30 -12.53
CA ILE A 15 -26.07 19.07 -13.15
C ILE A 15 -27.12 17.97 -12.88
N PRO A 16 -27.63 17.29 -13.93
CA PRO A 16 -28.71 16.32 -13.77
C PRO A 16 -28.28 14.99 -13.18
N LEU A 17 -27.04 14.56 -13.43
CA LEU A 17 -26.48 13.31 -12.94
C LEU A 17 -25.24 13.59 -12.08
N VAL A 18 -25.19 12.97 -10.91
CA VAL A 18 -24.03 13.03 -10.02
C VAL A 18 -23.59 11.60 -9.71
N ALA A 19 -22.40 11.22 -10.15
CA ALA A 19 -21.76 9.96 -9.79
C ALA A 19 -20.96 10.16 -8.50
N LEU A 20 -21.50 9.71 -7.37
CA LEU A 20 -20.85 9.78 -6.07
C LEU A 20 -20.23 8.42 -5.72
N GLU A 21 -18.94 8.27 -6.03
CA GLU A 21 -18.19 7.05 -5.75
C GLU A 21 -17.67 7.05 -4.31
N THR A 22 -18.22 6.17 -3.46
CA THR A 22 -17.79 6.00 -2.08
C THR A 22 -18.27 4.69 -1.46
N ARG A 23 -17.49 4.17 -0.51
CA ARG A 23 -17.88 3.05 0.37
C ARG A 23 -18.61 3.53 1.63
N GLU A 24 -18.68 4.84 1.88
CA GLU A 24 -19.32 5.42 3.06
C GLU A 24 -20.77 5.86 2.75
N GLU A 25 -21.63 4.92 2.35
CA GLU A 25 -23.02 5.20 1.98
C GLU A 25 -23.76 6.04 3.03
N ARG A 26 -23.63 5.67 4.32
CA ARG A 26 -24.24 6.41 5.43
C ARG A 26 -23.80 7.88 5.49
N ARG A 27 -22.50 8.14 5.32
CA ARG A 27 -21.94 9.50 5.33
C ARG A 27 -22.44 10.30 4.13
N ALA A 28 -22.45 9.69 2.95
CA ALA A 28 -22.98 10.31 1.74
C ALA A 28 -24.47 10.69 1.90
N MET A 29 -25.28 9.77 2.41
CA MET A 29 -26.69 10.01 2.68
C MET A 29 -26.93 11.09 3.74
N GLU A 30 -26.13 11.13 4.81
CA GLU A 30 -26.19 12.17 5.83
C GLU A 30 -25.88 13.56 5.24
N LEU A 31 -24.84 13.67 4.41
CA LEU A 31 -24.48 14.92 3.71
C LEU A 31 -25.58 15.36 2.74
N LEU A 32 -26.08 14.45 1.90
CA LEU A 32 -27.16 14.74 0.95
C LEU A 32 -28.44 15.17 1.67
N ARG A 33 -28.75 14.56 2.81
CA ARG A 33 -29.89 14.96 3.64
C ARG A 33 -29.71 16.36 4.22
N GLU A 34 -28.54 16.68 4.76
CA GLU A 34 -28.26 18.04 5.26
C GLU A 34 -28.40 19.10 4.15
N LEU A 35 -27.89 18.80 2.95
CA LEU A 35 -27.98 19.70 1.80
C LEU A 35 -29.41 19.83 1.28
N ALA A 36 -30.16 18.74 1.21
CA ALA A 36 -31.57 18.75 0.81
C ALA A 36 -32.41 19.61 1.76
N VAL A 37 -32.25 19.45 3.08
CA VAL A 37 -32.94 20.25 4.09
C VAL A 37 -32.56 21.72 3.98
N ARG A 38 -31.28 22.03 3.81
CA ARG A 38 -30.80 23.43 3.71
C ARG A 38 -31.34 24.14 2.46
N ASN A 39 -31.43 23.43 1.34
CA ASN A 39 -31.90 23.97 0.07
C ASN A 39 -33.42 23.83 -0.13
N GLY A 40 -34.14 23.24 0.84
CA GLY A 40 -35.59 23.03 0.75
C GLY A 40 -36.02 22.02 -0.32
N LEU A 41 -35.12 21.13 -0.75
CA LEU A 41 -35.37 20.13 -1.78
C LEU A 41 -35.85 18.81 -1.17
N PRO A 42 -36.83 18.11 -1.79
CA PRO A 42 -37.17 16.76 -1.36
C PRO A 42 -36.04 15.79 -1.70
N LEU A 43 -35.75 14.88 -0.78
CA LEU A 43 -34.76 13.81 -0.94
C LEU A 43 -35.46 12.46 -0.99
N PHE A 44 -35.17 11.70 -2.04
CA PHE A 44 -35.61 10.33 -2.23
C PHE A 44 -34.40 9.39 -2.24
N ARG A 45 -34.55 8.21 -1.66
CA ARG A 45 -33.55 7.14 -1.70
C ARG A 45 -34.18 5.93 -2.35
N TRP A 46 -33.48 5.35 -3.31
CA TRP A 46 -33.78 4.04 -3.85
C TRP A 46 -32.74 3.03 -3.40
N THR A 47 -33.21 1.85 -2.97
CA THR A 47 -32.40 0.64 -2.83
C THR A 47 -33.15 -0.52 -3.44
N LEU A 48 -32.43 -1.58 -3.86
CA LEU A 48 -33.07 -2.80 -4.38
C LEU A 48 -34.06 -3.43 -3.38
N THR A 49 -33.79 -3.28 -2.09
CA THR A 49 -34.59 -3.94 -1.03
C THR A 49 -35.84 -3.14 -0.63
N GLU A 50 -35.77 -1.82 -0.66
CA GLU A 50 -36.85 -0.95 -0.17
C GLU A 50 -37.62 -0.24 -1.29
N GLY A 51 -37.10 -0.23 -2.52
CA GLY A 51 -37.63 0.62 -3.58
C GLY A 51 -37.34 2.10 -3.32
N LEU A 52 -38.11 2.98 -3.96
CA LEU A 52 -37.98 4.43 -3.89
C LEU A 52 -38.78 4.99 -2.71
N VAL A 53 -38.08 5.57 -1.74
CA VAL A 53 -38.67 6.07 -0.48
C VAL A 53 -38.28 7.54 -0.25
N SER A 54 -39.19 8.35 0.29
CA SER A 54 -38.87 9.73 0.71
C SER A 54 -38.13 9.74 2.05
N VAL A 55 -36.92 10.31 2.07
CA VAL A 55 -36.05 10.36 3.25
C VAL A 55 -36.52 11.40 4.28
N VAL A 56 -37.18 12.48 3.83
CA VAL A 56 -37.57 13.60 4.68
C VAL A 56 -38.99 13.44 5.24
N HIS A 57 -39.90 12.81 4.49
CA HIS A 57 -41.34 12.77 4.84
C HIS A 57 -41.83 11.39 5.33
N GLY A 58 -40.95 10.38 5.42
CA GLY A 58 -41.26 9.11 6.09
C GLY A 58 -42.46 8.34 5.53
N LEU A 59 -42.75 8.47 4.23
CA LEU A 59 -43.89 7.82 3.58
C LEU A 59 -43.48 6.54 2.84
N GLY A 60 -44.13 5.43 3.25
CA GLY A 60 -44.46 4.18 2.54
C GLY A 60 -43.42 3.50 1.65
N LEU A 61 -43.07 2.25 1.97
CA LEU A 61 -42.43 1.31 1.05
C LEU A 61 -43.25 1.19 -0.24
N GLN A 62 -42.65 1.46 -1.40
CA GLN A 62 -43.29 1.27 -2.70
C GLN A 62 -42.70 0.02 -3.35
N GLU A 63 -43.32 -1.14 -3.11
CA GLU A 63 -42.81 -2.43 -3.62
C GLU A 63 -42.72 -2.45 -5.15
N GLU A 64 -43.56 -1.69 -5.86
CA GLU A 64 -43.56 -1.62 -7.33
C GLU A 64 -42.29 -0.96 -7.91
N THR A 65 -41.47 -0.31 -7.07
CA THR A 65 -40.24 0.38 -7.50
C THR A 65 -38.96 -0.39 -7.19
N ARG A 66 -39.03 -1.63 -6.70
CA ARG A 66 -37.81 -2.44 -6.49
C ARG A 66 -37.10 -2.76 -7.80
N GLU A 67 -37.84 -2.88 -8.90
CA GLU A 67 -37.25 -3.08 -10.22
C GLU A 67 -36.63 -1.76 -10.74
N PRO A 68 -35.34 -1.76 -11.13
CA PRO A 68 -34.62 -0.56 -11.60
C PRO A 68 -35.34 0.21 -12.71
N ALA A 69 -35.84 -0.49 -13.73
CA ALA A 69 -36.57 0.12 -14.85
C ALA A 69 -37.88 0.78 -14.39
N ALA A 70 -38.65 0.10 -13.53
CA ALA A 70 -39.90 0.62 -12.99
C ALA A 70 -39.67 1.87 -12.14
N MET A 71 -38.62 1.88 -11.30
CA MET A 71 -38.24 3.05 -10.53
C MET A 71 -37.86 4.24 -11.44
N LEU A 72 -37.01 4.04 -12.45
CA LEU A 72 -36.62 5.13 -13.35
C LEU A 72 -37.81 5.67 -14.14
N GLN A 73 -38.71 4.80 -14.59
CA GLN A 73 -39.97 5.22 -15.22
C GLN A 73 -40.83 6.04 -14.27
N GLN A 74 -40.94 5.63 -13.01
CA GLN A 74 -41.69 6.37 -12.01
C GLN A 74 -41.06 7.75 -11.73
N ILE A 75 -39.74 7.86 -11.59
CA ILE A 75 -39.06 9.16 -11.43
C ILE A 75 -39.38 10.04 -12.64
N LYS A 76 -39.25 9.52 -13.86
CA LYS A 76 -39.55 10.24 -15.10
C LYS A 76 -41.01 10.72 -15.16
N GLN A 77 -41.96 9.93 -14.66
CA GLN A 77 -43.39 10.28 -14.64
C GLN A 77 -43.76 11.27 -13.53
N GLN A 78 -43.08 11.23 -12.38
CA GLN A 78 -43.37 12.12 -11.25
C GLN A 78 -43.11 13.59 -11.56
N GLN A 79 -42.16 13.90 -12.46
CA GLN A 79 -41.83 15.26 -12.92
C GLN A 79 -41.68 16.27 -11.78
N ARG A 80 -41.16 15.81 -10.63
CA ARG A 80 -41.08 16.58 -9.39
C ARG A 80 -39.63 16.93 -9.13
N GLU A 81 -39.37 18.22 -8.91
CA GLU A 81 -38.05 18.70 -8.50
C GLU A 81 -37.62 18.02 -7.22
N GLY A 82 -36.37 17.54 -7.19
CA GLY A 82 -35.85 16.77 -6.07
C GLY A 82 -34.54 16.06 -6.35
N ILE A 83 -33.94 15.58 -5.27
CA ILE A 83 -32.72 14.78 -5.31
C ILE A 83 -33.13 13.32 -5.15
N TYR A 84 -32.76 12.49 -6.12
CA TYR A 84 -33.06 11.06 -6.15
C TYR A 84 -31.75 10.27 -6.05
N VAL A 85 -31.51 9.64 -4.91
CA VAL A 85 -30.28 8.89 -4.65
C VAL A 85 -30.49 7.42 -4.97
N LEU A 86 -29.80 6.91 -5.97
CA LEU A 86 -29.84 5.51 -6.40
C LEU A 86 -28.64 4.78 -5.79
N VAL A 87 -28.89 4.04 -4.71
CA VAL A 87 -27.85 3.31 -3.97
C VAL A 87 -27.56 1.99 -4.68
N ASP A 88 -26.27 1.71 -4.90
CA ASP A 88 -25.75 0.50 -5.54
C ASP A 88 -26.36 0.21 -6.93
N PHE A 89 -26.66 1.25 -7.70
CA PHE A 89 -27.22 1.10 -9.05
C PHE A 89 -26.19 0.62 -10.11
N HIS A 90 -24.90 0.59 -9.77
CA HIS A 90 -23.82 0.27 -10.70
C HIS A 90 -23.96 -1.02 -11.52
N PRO A 91 -24.56 -2.14 -11.03
CA PRO A 91 -24.68 -3.36 -11.83
C PRO A 91 -25.54 -3.19 -13.09
N TRP A 92 -26.44 -2.21 -13.07
CA TRP A 92 -27.41 -1.98 -14.14
C TRP A 92 -26.97 -0.90 -15.15
N LEU A 93 -25.79 -0.28 -14.95
CA LEU A 93 -25.27 0.75 -15.85
C LEU A 93 -24.86 0.21 -17.24
N GLY A 94 -24.69 -1.11 -17.38
CA GLY A 94 -24.42 -1.75 -18.67
C GLY A 94 -25.67 -2.01 -19.54
N GLU A 95 -26.87 -1.85 -18.98
CA GLU A 95 -28.11 -2.20 -19.68
C GLU A 95 -28.65 -1.02 -20.53
N PRO A 96 -28.85 -1.18 -21.86
CA PRO A 96 -29.24 -0.08 -22.74
C PRO A 96 -30.53 0.64 -22.33
N LEU A 97 -31.50 -0.09 -21.76
CA LEU A 97 -32.76 0.49 -21.29
C LEU A 97 -32.54 1.46 -20.11
N HIS A 98 -31.74 1.06 -19.13
CA HIS A 98 -31.45 1.89 -17.97
C HIS A 98 -30.64 3.13 -18.35
N VAL A 99 -29.62 2.98 -19.20
CA VAL A 99 -28.85 4.11 -19.74
C VAL A 99 -29.77 5.10 -20.46
N ARG A 100 -30.70 4.61 -21.29
CA ARG A 100 -31.65 5.47 -22.00
C ARG A 100 -32.61 6.19 -21.05
N LEU A 101 -33.13 5.51 -20.03
CA LEU A 101 -34.03 6.12 -19.04
C LEU A 101 -33.32 7.19 -18.20
N LEU A 102 -32.10 6.93 -17.72
CA LEU A 102 -31.27 7.92 -17.03
C LEU A 102 -31.03 9.15 -17.92
N LYS A 103 -30.72 8.92 -19.20
CA LYS A 103 -30.52 9.99 -20.18
C LYS A 103 -31.78 10.81 -20.44
N ASP A 104 -32.94 10.16 -20.55
CA ASP A 104 -34.23 10.85 -20.73
C ASP A 104 -34.54 11.77 -19.53
N ILE A 105 -34.31 11.31 -18.30
CA ILE A 105 -34.47 12.13 -17.09
C ILE A 105 -33.48 13.30 -17.11
N ALA A 106 -32.23 13.04 -17.46
CA ALA A 106 -31.18 14.06 -17.50
C ALA A 106 -31.43 15.14 -18.56
N ILE A 107 -31.94 14.77 -19.74
CA ILE A 107 -32.34 15.71 -20.79
C ILE A 107 -33.50 16.58 -20.33
N ALA A 108 -34.44 16.02 -19.57
CA ALA A 108 -35.61 16.74 -19.06
C ALA A 108 -35.32 17.61 -17.81
N TYR A 109 -34.06 17.73 -17.39
CA TYR A 109 -33.68 18.43 -16.18
C TYR A 109 -34.12 19.90 -16.15
N GLU A 110 -33.97 20.62 -17.26
CA GLU A 110 -34.38 22.04 -17.32
C GLU A 110 -35.88 22.24 -17.08
N GLN A 111 -36.70 21.21 -17.32
CA GLN A 111 -38.16 21.26 -17.16
C GLN A 111 -38.59 20.83 -15.75
N HIS A 112 -37.95 19.80 -15.19
CA HIS A 112 -38.42 19.14 -13.96
C HIS A 112 -37.49 19.28 -12.75
N GLY A 113 -36.26 19.74 -12.91
CA GLY A 113 -35.29 19.92 -11.82
C GLY A 113 -34.92 18.62 -11.08
N GLN A 114 -34.96 17.48 -11.77
CA GLN A 114 -34.68 16.17 -11.18
C GLN A 114 -33.19 15.85 -11.20
N THR A 115 -32.53 15.92 -10.04
CA THR A 115 -31.13 15.50 -9.92
C THR A 115 -31.06 14.04 -9.48
N LEU A 116 -30.42 13.22 -10.31
CA LEU A 116 -30.13 11.82 -10.01
C LEU A 116 -28.72 11.70 -9.43
N VAL A 117 -28.59 11.09 -8.25
CA VAL A 117 -27.31 10.81 -7.60
C VAL A 117 -27.08 9.30 -7.61
N LEU A 118 -26.10 8.83 -8.38
CA LEU A 118 -25.65 7.43 -8.37
C LEU A 118 -24.67 7.27 -7.22
N LEU A 119 -25.03 6.51 -6.19
CA LEU A 119 -24.19 6.28 -5.00
C LEU A 119 -23.73 4.83 -4.98
N SER A 120 -22.44 4.58 -5.19
CA SER A 120 -21.88 3.22 -5.23
C SER A 120 -20.37 3.24 -4.92
N HIS A 121 -19.81 2.07 -4.61
CA HIS A 121 -18.37 1.88 -4.39
C HIS A 121 -17.54 1.74 -5.67
N ASP A 122 -18.18 1.38 -6.79
CA ASP A 122 -17.59 1.26 -8.12
C ASP A 122 -18.63 1.83 -9.11
N LEU A 123 -18.23 2.81 -9.93
CA LEU A 123 -19.10 3.52 -10.87
C LEU A 123 -18.39 3.67 -12.21
N ASP A 124 -18.70 2.79 -13.16
CA ASP A 124 -18.32 2.97 -14.55
C ASP A 124 -19.45 3.67 -15.30
N ILE A 125 -19.27 4.94 -15.63
CA ILE A 125 -20.31 5.77 -16.24
C ILE A 125 -20.30 5.59 -17.76
N PRO A 126 -21.42 5.14 -18.36
CA PRO A 126 -21.51 4.97 -19.81
C PRO A 126 -21.22 6.28 -20.57
N PRO A 127 -20.52 6.21 -21.72
CA PRO A 127 -20.17 7.40 -22.52
C PRO A 127 -21.38 8.28 -22.89
N GLU A 128 -22.56 7.68 -23.05
CA GLU A 128 -23.80 8.37 -23.39
C GLU A 128 -24.30 9.31 -22.28
N LEU A 129 -23.87 9.08 -21.04
CA LEU A 129 -24.21 9.85 -19.84
C LEU A 129 -23.10 10.81 -19.41
N ALA A 130 -21.87 10.65 -19.92
CA ALA A 130 -20.70 11.39 -19.47
C ALA A 130 -20.88 12.92 -19.53
N HIS A 131 -21.54 13.44 -20.58
CA HIS A 131 -21.80 14.88 -20.72
C HIS A 131 -22.84 15.46 -19.76
N TYR A 132 -23.63 14.59 -19.12
CA TYR A 132 -24.68 14.97 -18.18
C TYR A 132 -24.26 14.75 -16.72
N CYS A 133 -23.11 14.10 -16.51
CA CYS A 133 -22.70 13.56 -15.23
C CYS A 133 -21.49 14.31 -14.65
N ALA A 134 -21.58 14.69 -13.37
CA ALA A 134 -20.43 15.09 -12.59
C ALA A 134 -19.98 13.94 -11.68
N THR A 135 -18.69 13.59 -11.72
CA THR A 135 -18.12 12.59 -10.82
C THR A 135 -17.54 13.25 -9.58
N LEU A 136 -17.92 12.74 -8.41
CA LEU A 136 -17.45 13.18 -7.10
C LEU A 136 -17.02 11.96 -6.28
N SER A 137 -16.03 12.16 -5.43
CA SER A 137 -15.64 11.20 -4.40
C SER A 137 -15.52 11.92 -3.06
N LEU A 138 -15.87 11.24 -1.97
CA LEU A 138 -15.74 11.83 -0.64
C LEU A 138 -14.28 11.89 -0.21
N SER A 139 -13.84 13.02 0.31
CA SER A 139 -12.50 13.14 0.87
C SER A 139 -12.36 12.37 2.18
N LEU A 140 -11.15 11.83 2.37
CA LEU A 140 -10.74 11.19 3.60
C LEU A 140 -10.62 12.24 4.73
N PRO A 141 -10.84 11.85 6.00
CA PRO A 141 -10.67 12.75 7.13
C PRO A 141 -9.25 13.31 7.19
N ASP A 142 -9.14 14.62 7.39
CA ASP A 142 -7.87 15.30 7.64
C ASP A 142 -7.34 15.02 9.05
N GLN A 143 -6.13 15.50 9.35
CA GLN A 143 -5.49 15.30 10.65
C GLN A 143 -6.33 15.81 11.82
N ALA A 144 -7.02 16.94 11.64
CA ALA A 144 -7.85 17.53 12.69
C ALA A 144 -9.09 16.67 12.98
N LYS A 145 -9.74 16.15 11.94
CA LYS A 145 -10.85 15.19 12.04
C LYS A 145 -10.39 13.87 12.66
N ILE A 146 -9.22 13.35 12.30
CA ILE A 146 -8.66 12.13 12.91
C ILE A 146 -8.43 12.32 14.40
N ALA A 147 -7.78 13.43 14.79
CA ALA A 147 -7.56 13.75 16.21
C ALA A 147 -8.89 13.91 16.97
N ALA A 148 -9.92 14.47 16.33
CA ALA A 148 -11.27 14.53 16.91
C ALA A 148 -11.88 13.12 17.09
N ILE A 149 -11.78 12.23 16.10
CA ILE A 149 -12.27 10.85 16.19
C ILE A 149 -11.62 10.11 17.37
N VAL A 150 -10.31 10.24 17.54
CA VAL A 150 -9.59 9.59 18.65
C VAL A 150 -10.05 10.16 19.99
N ARG A 151 -10.19 11.48 20.09
CA ARG A 151 -10.66 12.17 21.31
C ARG A 151 -12.09 11.78 21.68
N ASP A 152 -12.99 11.76 20.71
CA ASP A 152 -14.40 11.37 20.90
C ASP A 152 -14.49 9.92 21.35
N THR A 153 -13.71 9.03 20.74
CA THR A 153 -13.67 7.61 21.11
C THR A 153 -13.15 7.42 22.53
N ALA A 154 -12.12 8.17 22.94
CA ALA A 154 -11.61 8.16 24.30
C ALA A 154 -12.64 8.70 25.32
N ALA A 155 -13.40 9.74 24.95
CA ALA A 155 -14.48 10.27 25.78
C ALA A 155 -15.64 9.29 25.91
N ASP A 156 -16.02 8.60 24.83
CA ASP A 156 -17.04 7.54 24.83
C ASP A 156 -16.64 6.39 25.76
N TRP A 157 -15.39 5.94 25.69
CA TRP A 157 -14.86 4.92 26.59
C TRP A 157 -14.88 5.40 28.05
N SER A 158 -14.47 6.65 28.31
CA SER A 158 -14.49 7.21 29.65
C SER A 158 -15.90 7.25 30.26
N ARG A 159 -16.90 7.64 29.46
CA ARG A 159 -18.31 7.65 29.88
C ARG A 159 -18.82 6.25 30.22
N SER A 160 -18.46 5.23 29.45
CA SER A 160 -18.88 3.85 29.71
C SER A 160 -18.14 3.17 30.86
N HIS A 161 -17.00 3.71 31.30
CA HIS A 161 -16.15 3.14 32.37
C HIS A 161 -16.08 4.03 33.62
N GLY A 162 -17.19 4.70 33.96
CA GLY A 162 -17.32 5.44 35.21
C GLY A 162 -16.42 6.68 35.31
N GLY A 163 -16.14 7.34 34.19
CA GLY A 163 -15.34 8.57 34.12
C GLY A 163 -13.82 8.35 34.21
N ARG A 164 -13.34 7.11 34.12
CA ARG A 164 -11.90 6.81 34.04
C ARG A 164 -11.31 7.44 32.78
N LYS A 165 -10.16 8.10 32.89
CA LYS A 165 -9.45 8.68 31.74
C LYS A 165 -8.61 7.60 31.04
N VAL A 166 -8.64 7.60 29.71
CA VAL A 166 -7.74 6.78 28.89
C VAL A 166 -6.31 7.21 29.17
N ARG A 167 -5.42 6.24 29.41
CA ARG A 167 -3.98 6.51 29.59
C ARG A 167 -3.34 6.54 28.22
N ALA A 168 -2.73 7.65 27.82
CA ALA A 168 -2.07 7.75 26.53
C ALA A 168 -0.65 8.26 26.69
N ASP A 169 0.30 7.56 26.09
CA ASP A 169 1.60 8.14 25.80
C ASP A 169 1.47 9.13 24.63
N ARG A 170 2.15 10.28 24.73
CA ARG A 170 2.06 11.35 23.73
C ARG A 170 2.63 10.90 22.38
N GLU A 171 3.70 10.10 22.40
CA GLU A 171 4.31 9.57 21.17
C GLU A 171 3.43 8.49 20.56
N ALA A 172 2.93 7.54 21.37
CA ALA A 172 1.99 6.51 20.91
C ALA A 172 0.71 7.11 20.31
N LEU A 173 0.14 8.13 20.93
CA LEU A 173 -1.04 8.85 20.40
C LEU A 173 -0.77 9.48 19.04
N ALA A 174 0.36 10.20 18.91
CA ALA A 174 0.74 10.82 17.64
C ALA A 174 0.98 9.78 16.53
N ARG A 175 1.56 8.62 16.87
CA ARG A 175 1.74 7.50 15.93
C ARG A 175 0.41 6.88 15.53
N LEU A 176 -0.51 6.69 16.47
CA LEU A 176 -1.84 6.17 16.21
C LEU A 176 -2.61 7.09 15.25
N GLU A 177 -2.67 8.40 15.53
CA GLU A 177 -3.32 9.37 14.65
C GLU A 177 -2.71 9.36 13.24
N ARG A 178 -1.37 9.31 13.15
CA ARG A 178 -0.67 9.26 11.85
C ARG A 178 -1.03 8.00 11.06
N HIS A 179 -1.12 6.85 11.73
CA HIS A 179 -1.49 5.60 11.07
C HIS A 179 -2.98 5.47 10.78
N LEU A 180 -3.86 6.23 11.43
CA LEU A 180 -5.29 6.31 11.05
C LEU A 180 -5.52 7.15 9.79
N ALA A 181 -4.55 7.99 9.39
CA ALA A 181 -4.63 8.73 8.13
C ALA A 181 -4.72 7.78 6.93
N GLY A 182 -5.48 8.19 5.91
CA GLY A 182 -5.74 7.37 4.73
C GLY A 182 -6.92 6.39 4.87
N LEU A 183 -7.58 6.34 6.03
CA LEU A 183 -8.79 5.55 6.26
C LEU A 183 -10.06 6.39 6.14
N THR A 184 -11.18 5.74 5.81
CA THR A 184 -12.51 6.36 5.91
C THR A 184 -12.84 6.72 7.37
N LEU A 185 -13.83 7.58 7.59
CA LEU A 185 -14.22 8.01 8.94
C LEU A 185 -14.70 6.82 9.78
N ALA A 186 -15.49 5.93 9.17
CA ALA A 186 -15.99 4.72 9.81
C ALA A 186 -14.86 3.75 10.20
N GLU A 187 -13.88 3.55 9.31
CA GLU A 187 -12.73 2.68 9.56
C GLU A 187 -11.81 3.25 10.63
N ALA A 188 -11.50 4.55 10.57
CA ALA A 188 -10.68 5.23 11.56
C ALA A 188 -11.30 5.12 12.95
N ARG A 189 -12.62 5.35 13.07
CA ARG A 189 -13.36 5.19 14.34
C ARG A 189 -13.34 3.75 14.83
N ARG A 190 -13.52 2.77 13.95
CA ARG A 190 -13.46 1.33 14.33
C ARG A 190 -12.08 0.95 14.87
N LEU A 191 -11.00 1.38 14.21
CA LEU A 191 -9.65 1.08 14.64
C LEU A 191 -9.25 1.83 15.92
N ALA A 192 -9.62 3.11 16.04
CA ALA A 192 -9.43 3.87 17.27
C ALA A 192 -10.14 3.21 18.46
N LYS A 193 -11.38 2.75 18.24
CA LYS A 193 -12.14 2.02 19.27
C LYS A 193 -11.43 0.74 19.67
N ARG A 194 -10.92 -0.04 18.72
CA ARG A 194 -10.16 -1.26 19.01
C ARG A 194 -8.91 -0.98 19.83
N ALA A 195 -8.15 0.05 19.46
CA ALA A 195 -6.93 0.42 20.19
C ALA A 195 -7.22 0.86 21.64
N ILE A 196 -8.33 1.55 21.89
CA ILE A 196 -8.67 2.06 23.24
C ILE A 196 -9.40 1.01 24.10
N HIS A 197 -10.17 0.13 23.47
CA HIS A 197 -11.12 -0.73 24.20
C HIS A 197 -10.45 -1.89 24.94
N ASP A 198 -9.29 -2.37 24.50
CA ASP A 198 -8.67 -3.58 25.05
C ASP A 198 -8.19 -3.39 26.51
N ASP A 199 -7.66 -2.21 26.87
CA ASP A 199 -7.12 -1.94 28.22
C ASP A 199 -7.34 -0.50 28.71
N GLY A 200 -7.98 0.36 27.92
CA GLY A 200 -8.14 1.78 28.25
C GLY A 200 -6.83 2.57 28.15
N ALA A 201 -5.85 2.07 27.42
CA ALA A 201 -4.58 2.73 27.17
C ALA A 201 -4.28 2.85 25.66
N ILE A 202 -3.41 3.80 25.32
CA ILE A 202 -2.80 3.91 23.99
C ILE A 202 -1.30 3.83 24.21
N THR A 203 -0.73 2.69 23.83
CA THR A 203 0.67 2.32 24.06
C THR A 203 1.39 2.00 22.75
N GLY A 204 2.71 1.82 22.82
CA GLY A 204 3.52 1.43 21.65
C GLY A 204 3.14 0.05 21.09
N ASP A 205 2.64 -0.86 21.94
CA ASP A 205 2.30 -2.24 21.57
C ASP A 205 1.00 -2.32 20.74
N ASP A 206 0.19 -1.26 20.74
CA ASP A 206 -1.03 -1.16 19.95
C ASP A 206 -0.75 -0.85 18.48
N ILE A 207 0.39 -0.21 18.18
CA ILE A 207 0.72 0.25 16.83
C ILE A 207 0.89 -0.92 15.85
N PRO A 208 1.61 -2.02 16.16
CA PRO A 208 1.67 -3.18 15.26
C PRO A 208 0.28 -3.79 14.98
N ARG A 209 -0.57 -3.92 16.01
CA ARG A 209 -1.94 -4.46 15.87
C ARG A 209 -2.82 -3.55 15.01
N LEU A 210 -2.70 -2.24 15.20
CA LEU A 210 -3.37 -1.22 14.39
C LEU A 210 -2.96 -1.33 12.92
N LEU A 211 -1.67 -1.41 12.63
CA LEU A 211 -1.13 -1.51 11.27
C LEU A 211 -1.60 -2.78 10.57
N GLN A 212 -1.59 -3.91 11.26
CA GLN A 212 -2.14 -5.17 10.75
C GLN A 212 -3.64 -5.05 10.44
N ALA A 213 -4.42 -4.47 11.35
CA ALA A 213 -5.84 -4.28 11.14
C ALA A 213 -6.11 -3.31 9.98
N LYS A 214 -5.35 -2.22 9.86
CA LYS A 214 -5.42 -1.26 8.75
C LYS A 214 -5.14 -1.95 7.41
N TYR A 215 -4.08 -2.74 7.35
CA TYR A 215 -3.72 -3.48 6.15
C TYR A 215 -4.84 -4.44 5.70
N ALA A 216 -5.43 -5.19 6.63
CA ALA A 216 -6.53 -6.11 6.33
C ALA A 216 -7.80 -5.41 5.79
N LEU A 217 -7.96 -4.11 6.07
CA LEU A 217 -9.06 -3.31 5.51
C LEU A 217 -8.75 -2.82 4.10
N LEU A 218 -7.50 -2.40 3.87
CA LEU A 218 -7.07 -1.81 2.62
C LEU A 218 -6.77 -2.85 1.54
N ASN A 219 -6.34 -4.06 1.91
CA ASN A 219 -5.90 -5.07 0.96
C ASN A 219 -6.64 -6.41 1.15
N ARG A 220 -7.89 -6.48 0.70
CA ARG A 220 -8.74 -7.67 0.84
C ARG A 220 -8.46 -8.76 -0.22
N GLU A 221 -7.97 -8.40 -1.40
CA GLU A 221 -7.77 -9.34 -2.53
C GLU A 221 -6.50 -9.06 -3.37
N GLY A 222 -5.68 -8.07 -3.01
CA GLY A 222 -4.57 -7.59 -3.84
C GLY A 222 -3.26 -8.37 -3.70
N VAL A 223 -2.31 -8.05 -4.60
CA VAL A 223 -0.97 -8.68 -4.70
C VAL A 223 0.01 -8.17 -3.64
N LEU A 224 -0.35 -7.09 -2.95
CA LEU A 224 0.42 -6.54 -1.84
C LEU A 224 0.44 -7.53 -0.67
N GLN A 225 1.56 -7.62 0.03
CA GLN A 225 1.73 -8.46 1.22
C GLN A 225 2.24 -7.62 2.38
N TYR A 226 1.67 -7.79 3.57
CA TYR A 226 2.18 -7.15 4.78
C TYR A 226 3.24 -8.04 5.41
N GLU A 227 4.45 -7.51 5.56
CA GLU A 227 5.56 -8.20 6.21
C GLU A 227 5.54 -7.91 7.71
N TYR A 228 5.25 -8.94 8.50
CA TYR A 228 5.12 -8.85 9.96
C TYR A 228 6.47 -8.80 10.68
N GLU A 229 7.50 -9.35 10.05
CA GLU A 229 8.85 -9.43 10.60
C GLU A 229 9.77 -8.50 9.81
N THR A 230 10.00 -7.32 10.38
CA THR A 230 11.05 -6.41 9.90
C THR A 230 12.36 -6.76 10.58
N GLU A 231 13.42 -6.94 9.79
CA GLU A 231 14.78 -7.09 10.29
C GLU A 231 15.34 -5.72 10.71
N ARG A 232 16.42 -5.70 11.49
CA ARG A 232 17.23 -4.48 11.72
C ARG A 232 18.61 -4.69 11.09
N PHE A 233 19.28 -3.62 10.69
CA PHE A 233 20.63 -3.72 10.12
C PHE A 233 21.65 -4.40 11.04
N ALA A 234 21.46 -4.34 12.37
CA ALA A 234 22.29 -5.09 13.32
C ALA A 234 22.25 -6.62 13.13
N GLY A 235 21.21 -7.14 12.48
CA GLY A 235 21.08 -8.55 12.12
C GLY A 235 21.65 -8.89 10.75
N LEU A 236 22.27 -7.93 10.04
CA LEU A 236 22.88 -8.10 8.72
C LEU A 236 24.40 -7.84 8.83
N GLY A 237 25.21 -8.59 8.07
CA GLY A 237 26.62 -8.26 7.87
C GLY A 237 26.79 -7.31 6.67
N GLY A 238 27.48 -6.18 6.87
CA GLY A 238 27.70 -5.16 5.83
C GLY A 238 26.67 -4.03 5.84
N PHE A 239 26.48 -3.38 4.68
CA PHE A 239 25.52 -2.29 4.43
C PHE A 239 25.75 -0.99 5.22
N ALA A 240 26.99 -0.65 5.62
CA ALA A 240 27.23 0.49 6.50
C ALA A 240 26.90 1.82 5.81
N ARG A 241 27.29 1.98 4.54
CA ARG A 241 26.95 3.18 3.75
C ARG A 241 25.46 3.35 3.54
N LEU A 242 24.75 2.27 3.20
CA LEU A 242 23.29 2.32 3.07
C LEU A 242 22.64 2.74 4.40
N ARG A 243 23.06 2.15 5.52
CA ARG A 243 22.55 2.51 6.84
C ARG A 243 22.80 3.97 7.18
N GLU A 244 24.03 4.46 6.96
CA GLU A 244 24.38 5.87 7.20
C GLU A 244 23.49 6.81 6.37
N TRP A 245 23.32 6.51 5.09
CA TRP A 245 22.48 7.28 4.18
C TRP A 245 21.01 7.33 4.63
N LEU A 246 20.47 6.22 5.14
CA LEU A 246 19.11 6.12 5.67
C LEU A 246 18.93 6.91 6.97
N VAL A 247 19.93 6.89 7.86
CA VAL A 247 19.88 7.63 9.13
C VAL A 247 19.79 9.13 8.88
N GLN A 248 20.57 9.65 7.92
CA GLN A 248 20.56 11.07 7.55
C GLN A 248 19.19 11.56 7.05
N ARG A 249 18.42 10.69 6.39
CA ARG A 249 17.15 11.04 5.74
C ARG A 249 15.90 10.73 6.55
N ARG A 250 16.05 10.01 7.67
CA ARG A 250 14.93 9.59 8.51
C ARG A 250 14.05 10.76 8.94
N ARG A 251 14.65 11.88 9.35
CA ARG A 251 13.90 13.05 9.83
C ARG A 251 13.07 13.68 8.71
N SER A 252 13.68 13.94 7.56
CA SER A 252 13.03 14.53 6.38
C SER A 252 11.95 13.64 5.76
N PHE A 253 11.94 12.33 6.07
CA PHE A 253 10.82 11.47 5.67
C PHE A 253 9.56 11.70 6.50
N TYR A 254 9.71 11.95 7.81
CA TYR A 254 8.60 12.13 8.73
C TYR A 254 8.11 13.58 8.81
N GLU A 255 9.04 14.53 8.73
CA GLU A 255 8.77 15.96 8.83
C GLU A 255 8.80 16.57 7.43
N ASP A 256 7.83 17.43 7.12
CA ASP A 256 7.84 18.28 5.94
C ASP A 256 8.06 19.71 6.39
N ASP A 257 9.30 20.18 6.25
CA ASP A 257 9.71 21.54 6.59
C ASP A 257 9.64 22.50 5.39
N GLY A 258 9.24 21.98 4.21
CA GLY A 258 9.18 22.72 2.95
C GLY A 258 10.54 23.12 2.37
N VAL A 259 11.65 22.73 3.00
CA VAL A 259 13.02 23.04 2.55
C VAL A 259 13.59 21.88 1.74
N LEU A 260 13.37 20.65 2.20
CA LEU A 260 13.87 19.44 1.54
C LEU A 260 12.71 18.62 0.98
N ASP A 261 12.90 18.11 -0.23
CA ASP A 261 12.02 17.08 -0.76
C ASP A 261 12.10 15.82 0.10
N ARG A 262 10.95 15.20 0.37
CA ARG A 262 10.90 13.91 1.07
C ARG A 262 11.64 12.85 0.25
N PRO A 263 12.43 11.97 0.90
CA PRO A 263 13.08 10.87 0.22
C PRO A 263 12.02 9.92 -0.35
N ARG A 264 12.14 9.62 -1.65
CA ARG A 264 11.19 8.82 -2.44
C ARG A 264 11.53 7.34 -2.43
N GLY A 265 12.81 6.97 -2.45
CA GLY A 265 13.20 5.57 -2.50
C GLY A 265 14.61 5.28 -3.02
N ILE A 266 14.95 4.00 -2.98
CA ILE A 266 16.24 3.45 -3.41
C ILE A 266 16.05 2.22 -4.31
N LEU A 267 17.01 1.99 -5.20
CA LEU A 267 17.18 0.72 -5.93
C LEU A 267 18.37 -0.02 -5.34
N LEU A 268 18.15 -1.25 -4.89
CA LEU A 268 19.19 -2.20 -4.50
C LEU A 268 19.49 -3.09 -5.71
N LEU A 269 20.57 -2.78 -6.42
CA LEU A 269 21.08 -3.58 -7.52
C LEU A 269 22.24 -4.43 -7.02
N GLY A 270 22.39 -5.68 -7.46
CA GLY A 270 23.61 -6.41 -7.11
C GLY A 270 23.53 -7.91 -7.29
N VAL A 271 24.56 -8.59 -6.81
CA VAL A 271 24.71 -10.03 -6.97
C VAL A 271 23.60 -10.78 -6.22
N GLN A 272 23.08 -11.84 -6.82
CA GLN A 272 22.05 -12.67 -6.20
C GLN A 272 22.57 -13.29 -4.88
N GLY A 273 21.70 -13.41 -3.88
CA GLY A 273 22.08 -14.00 -2.59
C GLY A 273 22.93 -13.10 -1.66
N CYS A 274 23.17 -11.84 -2.02
CA CYS A 274 23.95 -10.89 -1.20
C CYS A 274 23.09 -10.04 -0.24
N GLY A 275 21.84 -10.46 0.04
CA GLY A 275 21.05 -9.84 1.11
C GLY A 275 20.22 -8.61 0.71
N LYS A 276 19.99 -8.35 -0.58
CA LYS A 276 19.13 -7.23 -1.04
C LYS A 276 17.72 -7.24 -0.42
N SER A 277 17.05 -8.39 -0.45
CA SER A 277 15.71 -8.56 0.16
C SER A 277 15.75 -8.39 1.68
N LEU A 278 16.83 -8.82 2.34
CA LEU A 278 17.04 -8.59 3.78
C LEU A 278 17.28 -7.11 4.07
N ALA A 279 18.03 -6.40 3.23
CA ALA A 279 18.28 -4.96 3.37
C ALA A 279 16.98 -4.16 3.19
N ALA A 280 16.08 -4.56 2.27
CA ALA A 280 14.76 -3.97 2.15
C ALA A 280 13.92 -4.12 3.43
N ARG A 281 13.95 -5.31 4.06
CA ARG A 281 13.34 -5.54 5.38
C ARG A 281 13.98 -4.69 6.48
N ALA A 282 15.31 -4.55 6.43
CA ALA A 282 16.09 -3.77 7.39
C ALA A 282 15.79 -2.26 7.32
N VAL A 283 15.52 -1.71 6.13
CA VAL A 283 15.11 -0.31 5.95
C VAL A 283 13.84 -0.02 6.77
N ALA A 284 12.82 -0.87 6.65
CA ALA A 284 11.56 -0.71 7.37
C ALA A 284 11.77 -0.82 8.89
N GLY A 285 12.56 -1.79 9.35
CA GLY A 285 12.86 -1.97 10.77
C GLY A 285 13.71 -0.85 11.37
N GLU A 286 14.64 -0.26 10.61
CA GLU A 286 15.46 0.88 11.05
C GLU A 286 14.62 2.16 11.22
N TRP A 287 13.65 2.38 10.33
CA TRP A 287 12.76 3.53 10.40
C TRP A 287 11.52 3.29 11.28
N GLY A 288 11.26 2.04 11.69
CA GLY A 288 10.09 1.65 12.48
C GLY A 288 8.78 1.75 11.71
N LEU A 289 8.82 1.45 10.41
CA LEU A 289 7.70 1.59 9.48
C LEU A 289 7.11 0.21 9.10
N PRO A 290 5.80 0.15 8.78
CA PRO A 290 5.24 -1.04 8.16
C PRO A 290 5.89 -1.29 6.79
N LEU A 291 6.13 -2.57 6.50
CA LEU A 291 6.68 -3.02 5.23
C LEU A 291 5.58 -3.70 4.39
N LEU A 292 5.40 -3.18 3.17
CA LEU A 292 4.48 -3.71 2.18
C LEU A 292 5.30 -4.29 1.04
N ARG A 293 5.22 -5.60 0.80
CA ARG A 293 5.90 -6.28 -0.31
C ARG A 293 4.96 -6.39 -1.49
N LEU A 294 5.41 -5.91 -2.65
CA LEU A 294 4.80 -6.10 -3.94
C LEU A 294 5.65 -7.09 -4.73
N ASP A 295 5.07 -8.24 -5.04
CA ASP A 295 5.70 -9.24 -5.88
C ASP A 295 5.46 -8.91 -7.35
N ALA A 296 6.51 -8.45 -8.03
CA ALA A 296 6.42 -8.01 -9.42
C ALA A 296 6.01 -9.14 -10.37
N GLY A 297 6.42 -10.39 -10.09
CA GLY A 297 6.04 -11.55 -10.90
C GLY A 297 4.58 -11.95 -10.69
N ALA A 298 4.05 -11.83 -9.47
CA ALA A 298 2.66 -12.18 -9.16
C ALA A 298 1.64 -11.22 -9.82
N LEU A 299 2.02 -9.97 -10.11
CA LEU A 299 1.15 -9.00 -10.81
C LEU A 299 0.72 -9.48 -12.20
N PHE A 300 1.62 -10.15 -12.94
CA PHE A 300 1.36 -10.55 -14.33
C PHE A 300 0.72 -11.94 -14.45
N ASN A 301 1.04 -12.86 -13.55
CA ASN A 301 0.59 -14.26 -13.64
C ASN A 301 -0.91 -14.48 -13.33
N LYS A 302 -1.53 -13.59 -12.56
CA LYS A 302 -2.87 -13.85 -12.00
C LYS A 302 -4.01 -13.20 -12.79
N TYR A 303 -3.73 -12.24 -13.67
CA TYR A 303 -4.78 -11.43 -14.32
C TYR A 303 -4.36 -10.96 -15.73
N HIS A 304 -4.53 -11.81 -16.74
CA HIS A 304 -4.38 -11.37 -18.14
C HIS A 304 -5.52 -10.38 -18.49
N GLY A 305 -5.23 -9.08 -18.51
CA GLY A 305 -6.16 -8.01 -18.93
C GLY A 305 -6.39 -6.90 -17.89
N GLU A 306 -6.17 -7.16 -16.59
CA GLU A 306 -6.45 -6.21 -15.50
C GLU A 306 -5.20 -5.74 -14.73
N THR A 307 -4.00 -6.12 -15.17
CA THR A 307 -2.73 -5.86 -14.47
C THR A 307 -2.52 -4.37 -14.12
N GLU A 308 -2.91 -3.46 -15.01
CA GLU A 308 -2.73 -2.02 -14.80
C GLU A 308 -3.69 -1.46 -13.73
N ARG A 309 -4.96 -1.89 -13.74
CA ARG A 309 -5.95 -1.54 -12.71
C ARG A 309 -5.49 -2.07 -11.35
N ASN A 310 -5.05 -3.33 -11.30
CA ASN A 310 -4.56 -3.96 -10.08
C ASN A 310 -3.31 -3.26 -9.52
N LEU A 311 -2.38 -2.84 -10.38
CA LEU A 311 -1.23 -2.04 -9.95
C LEU A 311 -1.68 -0.69 -9.37
N ARG A 312 -2.58 0.03 -10.05
CA ARG A 312 -3.10 1.31 -9.53
C ARG A 312 -3.76 1.16 -8.16
N GLU A 313 -4.62 0.14 -8.00
CA GLU A 313 -5.28 -0.15 -6.74
C GLU A 313 -4.28 -0.51 -5.64
N THR A 314 -3.26 -1.29 -5.98
CA THR A 314 -2.18 -1.67 -5.06
C THR A 314 -1.36 -0.46 -4.61
N LEU A 315 -0.98 0.42 -5.53
CA LEU A 315 -0.24 1.64 -5.22
C LEU A 315 -1.09 2.65 -4.43
N LYS A 316 -2.40 2.73 -4.70
CA LYS A 316 -3.36 3.51 -3.90
C LYS A 316 -3.46 2.96 -2.47
N ALA A 317 -3.51 1.63 -2.31
CA ALA A 317 -3.50 0.99 -1.00
C ALA A 317 -2.18 1.24 -0.24
N ALA A 318 -1.03 1.21 -0.92
CA ALA A 318 0.26 1.57 -0.34
C ALA A 318 0.29 3.04 0.14
N GLY A 319 -0.23 3.96 -0.66
CA GLY A 319 -0.41 5.38 -0.27
C GLY A 319 -1.31 5.55 0.95
N ALA A 320 -2.43 4.81 1.01
CA ALA A 320 -3.33 4.82 2.16
C ALA A 320 -2.69 4.23 3.43
N MET A 321 -1.70 3.34 3.30
CA MET A 321 -0.93 2.78 4.41
C MET A 321 0.16 3.71 4.96
N ALA A 322 0.42 4.84 4.30
CA ALA A 322 1.49 5.75 4.69
C ALA A 322 1.36 6.23 6.17
N PRO A 323 2.48 6.48 6.88
CA PRO A 323 3.85 6.28 6.41
C PRO A 323 4.24 4.79 6.36
N CYS A 324 4.88 4.36 5.27
CA CYS A 324 5.25 2.96 5.05
C CYS A 324 6.48 2.81 4.13
N VAL A 325 7.06 1.61 4.11
CA VAL A 325 8.01 1.18 3.09
C VAL A 325 7.27 0.29 2.10
N LEU A 326 7.32 0.64 0.81
CA LEU A 326 6.85 -0.22 -0.28
C LEU A 326 8.07 -0.91 -0.88
N TRP A 327 8.17 -2.21 -0.72
CA TRP A 327 9.23 -3.02 -1.32
C TRP A 327 8.71 -3.72 -2.57
N ILE A 328 9.30 -3.40 -3.73
CA ILE A 328 9.08 -4.14 -4.98
C ILE A 328 10.24 -5.12 -5.15
N ASP A 329 9.96 -6.41 -5.02
CA ASP A 329 10.98 -7.45 -5.14
C ASP A 329 11.15 -7.88 -6.60
N GLU A 330 12.41 -8.01 -7.02
CA GLU A 330 12.80 -8.44 -8.37
C GLU A 330 12.05 -7.64 -9.46
N ILE A 331 12.17 -6.32 -9.39
CA ILE A 331 11.44 -5.39 -10.26
C ILE A 331 11.72 -5.67 -11.75
N GLU A 332 12.87 -6.22 -12.10
CA GLU A 332 13.19 -6.65 -13.45
C GLU A 332 12.26 -7.75 -14.00
N LYS A 333 11.65 -8.58 -13.14
CA LYS A 333 10.77 -9.68 -13.58
C LYS A 333 9.38 -9.21 -13.97
N GLY A 334 8.89 -8.12 -13.37
CA GLY A 334 7.59 -7.54 -13.72
C GLY A 334 7.67 -6.48 -14.82
N PHE A 335 8.85 -5.91 -15.07
CA PHE A 335 8.99 -4.77 -15.98
C PHE A 335 9.99 -5.03 -17.11
N SER A 336 10.29 -6.30 -17.41
CA SER A 336 11.23 -6.68 -18.46
C SER A 336 10.77 -6.19 -19.84
N VAL A 337 11.75 -5.77 -20.64
CA VAL A 337 11.54 -5.18 -21.98
C VAL A 337 11.32 -6.25 -23.07
N SER A 338 11.06 -7.52 -22.70
CA SER A 338 10.83 -8.57 -23.69
C SER A 338 9.56 -8.26 -24.51
N GLY A 339 9.73 -8.01 -25.80
CA GLY A 339 8.70 -7.53 -26.72
C GLY A 339 7.54 -8.50 -27.03
N SER A 340 7.30 -9.52 -26.19
CA SER A 340 6.24 -10.53 -26.37
C SER A 340 4.86 -10.10 -25.85
N ASP A 341 4.77 -9.04 -25.03
CA ASP A 341 3.59 -8.81 -24.18
C ASP A 341 2.62 -7.71 -24.68
N GLY A 342 2.71 -7.34 -25.97
CA GLY A 342 1.79 -6.41 -26.61
C GLY A 342 1.74 -5.01 -25.98
N GLY A 343 2.84 -4.55 -25.36
CA GLY A 343 2.95 -3.24 -24.70
C GLY A 343 2.35 -3.16 -23.29
N THR A 344 1.89 -4.26 -22.72
CA THR A 344 1.32 -4.29 -21.35
C THR A 344 2.36 -3.89 -20.30
N SER A 345 3.56 -4.47 -20.34
CA SER A 345 4.64 -4.18 -19.38
C SER A 345 5.08 -2.72 -19.42
N GLN A 346 5.05 -2.08 -20.60
CA GLN A 346 5.34 -0.64 -20.74
C GLN A 346 4.24 0.25 -20.12
N ARG A 347 2.96 -0.10 -20.27
CA ARG A 347 1.85 0.63 -19.62
C ARG A 347 1.87 0.48 -18.10
N VAL A 348 2.16 -0.72 -17.61
CA VAL A 348 2.30 -1.01 -16.17
C VAL A 348 3.51 -0.24 -15.60
N LEU A 349 4.64 -0.20 -16.33
CA LEU A 349 5.78 0.66 -15.97
C LEU A 349 5.39 2.14 -15.93
N GLY A 350 4.69 2.64 -16.95
CA GLY A 350 4.20 4.01 -17.00
C GLY A 350 3.36 4.36 -15.78
N THR A 351 2.45 3.46 -15.38
CA THR A 351 1.64 3.62 -14.17
C THR A 351 2.48 3.76 -12.91
N LEU A 352 3.49 2.91 -12.73
CA LEU A 352 4.40 2.99 -11.58
C LEU A 352 5.18 4.32 -11.57
N LEU A 353 5.73 4.72 -12.72
CA LEU A 353 6.51 5.95 -12.86
C LEU A 353 5.68 7.21 -12.61
N THR A 354 4.46 7.26 -13.14
CA THR A 354 3.52 8.36 -12.89
C THR A 354 3.20 8.43 -11.40
N TRP A 355 2.90 7.28 -10.77
CA TRP A 355 2.66 7.25 -9.33
C TRP A 355 3.88 7.71 -8.52
N MET A 356 5.11 7.30 -8.86
CA MET A 356 6.33 7.76 -8.19
C MET A 356 6.54 9.27 -8.30
N ALA A 357 6.12 9.88 -9.41
CA ALA A 357 6.23 11.31 -9.64
C ALA A 357 5.17 12.10 -8.85
N GLU A 358 3.93 11.62 -8.85
CA GLU A 358 2.75 12.30 -8.32
C GLU A 358 2.49 12.03 -6.83
N ASN A 359 2.94 10.89 -6.30
CA ASN A 359 2.65 10.50 -4.93
C ASN A 359 3.27 11.47 -3.93
N ARG A 360 2.40 12.10 -3.11
CA ARG A 360 2.78 13.01 -2.02
C ARG A 360 2.75 12.33 -0.65
N ALA A 361 2.16 11.14 -0.55
CA ALA A 361 2.11 10.38 0.69
C ALA A 361 3.52 9.90 1.08
N PRO A 362 3.86 9.85 2.38
CA PRO A 362 5.18 9.40 2.84
C PRO A 362 5.32 7.88 2.66
N VAL A 363 5.59 7.46 1.42
CA VAL A 363 5.85 6.07 1.05
C VAL A 363 7.28 6.00 0.53
N PHE A 364 8.13 5.25 1.23
CA PHE A 364 9.51 5.04 0.81
C PHE A 364 9.60 3.79 -0.05
N LEU A 365 9.97 3.95 -1.32
CA LEU A 365 10.08 2.83 -2.27
C LEU A 365 11.45 2.15 -2.13
N VAL A 366 11.47 0.84 -1.95
CA VAL A 366 12.67 0.02 -2.06
C VAL A 366 12.46 -0.95 -3.21
N ALA A 367 13.23 -0.81 -4.28
CA ALA A 367 13.22 -1.78 -5.37
C ALA A 367 14.46 -2.67 -5.28
N THR A 368 14.33 -3.97 -5.53
CA THR A 368 15.47 -4.88 -5.66
C THR A 368 15.60 -5.36 -7.10
N ALA A 369 16.83 -5.50 -7.58
CA ALA A 369 17.12 -6.09 -8.88
C ALA A 369 18.40 -6.92 -8.90
N ASN A 370 18.39 -8.01 -9.67
CA ASN A 370 19.57 -8.84 -9.91
C ASN A 370 20.17 -8.64 -11.31
N ASP A 371 19.35 -8.24 -12.29
CA ASP A 371 19.76 -8.06 -13.68
C ASP A 371 19.46 -6.64 -14.17
N ILE A 372 20.51 -5.87 -14.40
CA ILE A 372 20.39 -4.50 -14.89
C ILE A 372 19.97 -4.41 -16.35
N THR A 373 20.28 -5.42 -17.17
CA THR A 373 19.97 -5.42 -18.60
C THR A 373 18.48 -5.57 -18.88
N ALA A 374 17.77 -6.19 -17.94
CA ALA A 374 16.32 -6.33 -17.98
C ALA A 374 15.57 -5.10 -17.44
N LEU A 375 16.27 -4.15 -16.79
CA LEU A 375 15.65 -2.96 -16.25
C LEU A 375 15.44 -1.88 -17.32
N PRO A 376 14.25 -1.27 -17.39
CA PRO A 376 14.03 -0.12 -18.25
C PRO A 376 14.91 1.06 -17.81
N PRO A 377 15.59 1.76 -18.75
CA PRO A 377 16.45 2.92 -18.45
C PRO A 377 15.73 4.01 -17.65
N GLU A 378 14.41 4.11 -17.83
CA GLU A 378 13.49 4.95 -17.11
C GLU A 378 13.60 4.83 -15.58
N LEU A 379 13.86 3.65 -15.03
CA LEU A 379 13.98 3.44 -13.58
C LEU A 379 15.36 3.84 -13.04
N VAL A 380 16.38 3.77 -13.89
CA VAL A 380 17.78 4.03 -13.53
C VAL A 380 18.12 5.52 -13.58
N ARG A 381 17.24 6.34 -14.17
CA ARG A 381 17.45 7.79 -14.29
C ARG A 381 17.45 8.46 -12.91
N LYS A 382 18.56 9.14 -12.60
CA LYS A 382 18.74 9.95 -11.38
C LYS A 382 17.60 10.96 -11.22
N GLY A 383 17.01 11.01 -10.02
CA GLY A 383 15.90 11.91 -9.67
C GLY A 383 14.52 11.24 -9.57
N ARG A 384 14.38 9.97 -9.98
CA ARG A 384 13.17 9.17 -9.73
C ARG A 384 13.25 8.35 -8.45
N LEU A 385 14.41 7.74 -8.27
CA LEU A 385 14.88 7.25 -6.98
C LEU A 385 15.97 8.19 -6.50
N ASP A 386 16.10 8.32 -5.18
CA ASP A 386 17.10 9.19 -4.58
C ASP A 386 18.52 8.63 -4.78
N GLU A 387 18.65 7.30 -4.76
CA GLU A 387 19.94 6.63 -4.90
C GLU A 387 19.82 5.20 -5.45
N ILE A 388 20.88 4.76 -6.15
CA ILE A 388 21.05 3.37 -6.57
C ILE A 388 22.24 2.79 -5.81
N PHE A 389 21.97 1.79 -4.97
CA PHE A 389 22.98 1.11 -4.20
C PHE A 389 23.37 -0.20 -4.87
N PHE A 390 24.68 -0.38 -5.08
CA PHE A 390 25.24 -1.65 -5.53
C PHE A 390 25.63 -2.53 -4.34
N VAL A 391 25.03 -3.71 -4.30
CA VAL A 391 25.23 -4.76 -3.29
C VAL A 391 26.13 -5.84 -3.89
N ASP A 392 27.42 -5.71 -3.63
CA ASP A 392 28.42 -6.69 -4.05
C ASP A 392 28.55 -7.84 -3.03
N LEU A 393 29.38 -8.82 -3.36
CA LEU A 393 29.81 -9.89 -2.48
C LEU A 393 30.36 -9.30 -1.16
N PRO A 394 30.05 -9.95 -0.01
CA PRO A 394 30.47 -9.47 1.30
C PRO A 394 31.99 -9.44 1.43
N ASP A 395 32.53 -8.39 2.06
CA ASP A 395 33.94 -8.31 2.42
C ASP A 395 34.31 -9.27 3.57
N LEU A 396 35.59 -9.30 3.96
CA LEU A 396 36.04 -10.22 5.02
C LEU A 396 35.32 -10.01 6.36
N SER A 397 35.04 -8.77 6.74
CA SER A 397 34.34 -8.45 7.99
C SER A 397 32.88 -8.89 7.90
N ALA A 398 32.20 -8.53 6.81
CA ALA A 398 30.82 -8.92 6.56
C ALA A 398 30.67 -10.44 6.54
N ARG A 399 31.57 -11.20 5.90
CA ARG A 399 31.55 -12.67 5.91
C ARG A 399 31.66 -13.26 7.32
N ARG A 400 32.54 -12.71 8.15
CA ARG A 400 32.68 -13.13 9.56
C ARG A 400 31.38 -12.90 10.33
N ASP A 401 30.77 -11.73 10.14
CA ASP A 401 29.54 -11.36 10.83
C ASP A 401 28.35 -12.22 10.34
N ILE A 402 28.28 -12.50 9.03
CA ILE A 402 27.30 -13.43 8.43
C ILE A 402 27.42 -14.82 9.06
N PHE A 403 28.62 -15.39 9.17
CA PHE A 403 28.81 -16.67 9.88
C PHE A 403 28.27 -16.61 11.31
N ALA A 404 28.61 -15.56 12.07
CA ALA A 404 28.14 -15.40 13.44
C ALA A 404 26.60 -15.34 13.53
N ILE A 405 25.95 -14.62 12.61
CA ILE A 405 24.50 -14.51 12.53
C ILE A 405 23.86 -15.88 12.27
N HIS A 406 24.32 -16.61 11.26
CA HIS A 406 23.70 -17.89 10.90
C HIS A 406 23.96 -18.99 11.95
N LEU A 407 25.10 -18.96 12.64
CA LEU A 407 25.38 -19.84 13.78
C LEU A 407 24.45 -19.55 14.96
N ARG A 408 24.29 -18.28 15.37
CA ARG A 408 23.37 -17.89 16.46
C ARG A 408 21.93 -18.29 16.16
N ARG A 409 21.45 -18.04 14.93
CA ARG A 409 20.10 -18.45 14.48
C ARG A 409 19.86 -19.96 14.64
N ARG A 410 20.93 -20.76 14.59
CA ARG A 410 20.93 -22.23 14.73
C ARG A 410 21.37 -22.69 16.12
N ARG A 411 21.31 -21.79 17.11
CA ARG A 411 21.65 -22.04 18.52
C ARG A 411 23.07 -22.56 18.72
N GLN A 412 23.99 -22.18 17.83
CA GLN A 412 25.42 -22.41 17.99
C GLN A 412 26.07 -21.13 18.49
N ASP A 413 26.96 -21.23 19.47
CA ASP A 413 27.73 -20.08 19.96
C ASP A 413 28.89 -19.81 18.98
N PRO A 414 28.92 -18.65 18.29
CA PRO A 414 30.00 -18.33 17.36
C PRO A 414 31.38 -18.24 18.02
N ALA A 415 31.46 -18.07 19.35
CA ALA A 415 32.73 -18.02 20.07
C ALA A 415 33.51 -19.35 20.02
N HIS A 416 32.85 -20.48 19.73
CA HIS A 416 33.49 -21.79 19.60
C HIS A 416 34.10 -22.06 18.23
N PHE A 417 33.97 -21.13 17.27
CA PHE A 417 34.38 -21.34 15.88
C PHE A 417 35.42 -20.30 15.46
N ALA A 418 36.39 -20.71 14.63
CA ALA A 418 37.41 -19.82 14.09
C ALA A 418 36.86 -18.96 12.93
N LEU A 419 35.91 -18.06 13.23
CA LEU A 419 35.17 -17.29 12.22
C LEU A 419 36.05 -16.50 11.25
N ALA A 420 37.18 -15.96 11.73
CA ALA A 420 38.11 -15.21 10.89
C ALA A 420 38.83 -16.09 9.85
N GLU A 421 39.07 -17.36 10.16
CA GLU A 421 39.65 -18.32 9.23
C GLU A 421 38.59 -18.81 8.23
N LEU A 422 37.39 -19.14 8.72
CA LEU A 422 36.26 -19.51 7.87
C LEU A 422 35.93 -18.41 6.86
N ALA A 423 35.87 -17.14 7.31
CA ALA A 423 35.61 -15.99 6.46
C ALA A 423 36.71 -15.75 5.40
N ARG A 424 37.98 -16.08 5.70
CA ARG A 424 39.08 -16.03 4.71
C ARG A 424 38.92 -17.09 3.63
N ARG A 425 38.48 -18.29 4.01
CA ARG A 425 38.25 -19.41 3.07
C ARG A 425 37.01 -19.22 2.19
N CYS A 426 36.07 -18.39 2.62
CA CYS A 426 34.87 -18.03 1.85
C CYS A 426 35.05 -16.79 0.97
N ALA A 427 36.26 -16.45 0.52
CA ALA A 427 36.45 -15.37 -0.44
C ALA A 427 35.64 -15.64 -1.73
N GLY A 428 34.83 -14.67 -2.15
CA GLY A 428 33.93 -14.79 -3.30
C GLY A 428 32.55 -15.39 -3.00
N PHE A 429 32.28 -15.84 -1.77
CA PHE A 429 30.97 -16.37 -1.41
C PHE A 429 29.98 -15.24 -1.14
N SER A 430 28.74 -15.41 -1.60
CA SER A 430 27.59 -14.62 -1.21
C SER A 430 27.12 -14.96 0.21
N GLY A 431 26.28 -14.09 0.79
CA GLY A 431 25.70 -14.36 2.12
C GLY A 431 24.86 -15.64 2.15
N ALA A 432 24.08 -15.89 1.10
CA ALA A 432 23.28 -17.11 0.95
C ALA A 432 24.16 -18.37 0.89
N GLU A 433 25.31 -18.33 0.22
CA GLU A 433 26.22 -19.48 0.15
C GLU A 433 26.89 -19.75 1.50
N ILE A 434 27.25 -18.71 2.25
CA ILE A 434 27.76 -18.87 3.63
C ILE A 434 26.69 -19.50 4.53
N GLU A 435 25.43 -19.09 4.39
CA GLU A 435 24.33 -19.75 5.07
C GLU A 435 24.24 -21.24 4.70
N GLN A 436 24.31 -21.58 3.42
CA GLN A 436 24.26 -22.97 2.96
C GLN A 436 25.45 -23.80 3.43
N VAL A 437 26.64 -23.20 3.59
CA VAL A 437 27.79 -23.85 4.21
C VAL A 437 27.46 -24.26 5.66
N VAL A 438 26.89 -23.35 6.46
CA VAL A 438 26.50 -23.64 7.84
C VAL A 438 25.42 -24.72 7.90
N VAL A 439 24.42 -24.65 7.02
CA VAL A 439 23.35 -25.66 6.90
C VAL A 439 23.92 -27.03 6.55
N SER A 440 24.77 -27.11 5.52
CA SER A 440 25.38 -28.36 5.05
C SER A 440 26.27 -28.98 6.11
N ALA A 441 27.07 -28.16 6.81
CA ALA A 441 27.90 -28.63 7.91
C ALA A 441 27.06 -29.21 9.06
N LEU A 442 25.92 -28.60 9.41
CA LEU A 442 25.01 -29.14 10.42
C LEU A 442 24.36 -30.46 10.03
N TYR A 443 23.93 -30.61 8.78
CA TYR A 443 23.45 -31.90 8.28
C TYR A 443 24.54 -32.97 8.38
N SER A 444 25.77 -32.62 7.99
CA SER A 444 26.93 -33.50 8.07
C SER A 444 27.26 -33.90 9.52
N ALA A 445 27.21 -32.95 10.44
CA ALA A 445 27.43 -33.18 11.87
C ALA A 445 26.38 -34.13 12.45
N ARG A 446 25.10 -33.87 12.15
CA ARG A 446 23.98 -34.67 12.63
C ARG A 446 23.99 -36.09 12.06
N ALA A 447 24.34 -36.26 10.79
CA ALA A 447 24.48 -37.58 10.17
C ALA A 447 25.61 -38.42 10.79
N ARG A 448 26.61 -37.77 11.39
CA ARG A 448 27.73 -38.42 12.10
C ARG A 448 27.50 -38.50 13.62
N GLU A 449 26.34 -38.06 14.12
CA GLU A 449 26.04 -37.96 15.55
C GLU A 449 27.07 -37.14 16.34
N GLN A 450 27.62 -36.09 15.71
CA GLN A 450 28.63 -35.21 16.27
C GLN A 450 28.10 -33.79 16.46
N ALA A 451 28.75 -33.04 17.36
CA ALA A 451 28.57 -31.60 17.44
C ALA A 451 29.17 -30.90 16.20
N LEU A 452 28.64 -29.73 15.84
CA LEU A 452 29.18 -28.92 14.77
C LEU A 452 30.61 -28.48 15.11
N SER A 453 31.56 -28.68 14.20
CA SER A 453 32.96 -28.27 14.36
C SER A 453 33.46 -27.44 13.18
N ASP A 454 34.58 -26.73 13.38
CA ASP A 454 35.28 -26.00 12.31
C ASP A 454 35.67 -26.92 11.14
N GLU A 455 35.98 -28.20 11.40
CA GLU A 455 36.33 -29.17 10.36
C GLU A 455 35.17 -29.40 9.39
N GLN A 456 33.95 -29.57 9.92
CA GLN A 456 32.76 -29.80 9.11
C GLN A 456 32.37 -28.54 8.31
N LEU A 457 32.55 -27.36 8.89
CA LEU A 457 32.37 -26.10 8.19
C LEU A 457 33.39 -25.96 7.05
N GLN A 458 34.67 -26.25 7.29
CA GLN A 458 35.71 -26.22 6.26
C GLN A 458 35.46 -27.23 5.14
N GLU A 459 34.95 -28.42 5.47
CA GLU A 459 34.55 -29.41 4.47
C GLU A 459 33.40 -28.90 3.59
N ALA A 460 32.35 -28.34 4.21
CA ALA A 460 31.24 -27.76 3.48
C ALA A 460 31.68 -26.58 2.57
N ILE A 461 32.64 -25.77 3.01
CA ILE A 461 33.24 -24.71 2.18
C ILE A 461 33.92 -25.31 0.95
N ARG A 462 34.73 -26.36 1.10
CA ARG A 462 35.44 -27.02 -0.02
C ARG A 462 34.49 -27.64 -1.05
N GLN A 463 33.36 -28.14 -0.60
CA GLN A 463 32.34 -28.76 -1.46
C GLN A 463 31.46 -27.73 -2.19
N THR A 464 31.46 -26.48 -1.73
CA THR A 464 30.65 -25.41 -2.32
C THR A 464 31.45 -24.67 -3.39
N ARG A 465 30.92 -24.58 -4.61
CA ARG A 465 31.46 -23.71 -5.65
C ARG A 465 30.72 -22.37 -5.63
N PRO A 466 31.39 -21.24 -5.37
CA PRO A 466 30.71 -19.97 -5.25
C PRO A 466 30.23 -19.42 -6.60
N LEU A 467 29.15 -18.65 -6.57
CA LEU A 467 28.54 -18.00 -7.72
C LEU A 467 29.51 -17.06 -8.43
N SER A 468 30.44 -16.45 -7.67
CA SER A 468 31.53 -15.63 -8.20
C SER A 468 32.44 -16.37 -9.17
N VAL A 469 32.47 -17.71 -9.12
CA VAL A 469 33.23 -18.56 -10.04
C VAL A 469 32.33 -19.11 -11.15
N ILE A 470 31.09 -19.50 -10.82
CA ILE A 470 30.16 -20.10 -11.79
C ILE A 470 29.62 -19.07 -12.78
N MET A 471 29.43 -17.82 -12.34
CA MET A 471 28.87 -16.73 -13.13
C MET A 471 29.80 -15.50 -13.13
N ALA A 472 31.11 -15.75 -13.18
CA ALA A 472 32.14 -14.71 -13.09
C ALA A 472 31.93 -13.60 -14.12
N GLU A 473 31.61 -13.96 -15.37
CA GLU A 473 31.43 -13.01 -16.47
C GLU A 473 30.23 -12.09 -16.22
N LYS A 474 29.12 -12.62 -15.68
CA LYS A 474 27.93 -11.82 -15.38
C LYS A 474 28.15 -10.89 -14.20
N ILE A 475 28.87 -11.36 -13.17
CA ILE A 475 29.17 -10.56 -11.98
C ILE A 475 30.13 -9.42 -12.36
N GLU A 476 31.14 -9.70 -13.18
CA GLU A 476 32.08 -8.68 -13.62
C GLU A 476 31.40 -7.63 -14.49
N ALA A 477 30.59 -8.05 -15.47
CA ALA A 477 29.80 -7.11 -16.28
C ALA A 477 28.86 -6.23 -15.42
N LEU A 478 28.28 -6.79 -14.35
CA LEU A 478 27.44 -6.03 -13.43
C LEU A 478 28.27 -5.01 -12.60
N ARG A 479 29.50 -5.38 -12.19
CA ARG A 479 30.42 -4.49 -11.46
C ARG A 479 30.92 -3.35 -12.34
N GLU A 480 31.37 -3.64 -13.56
CA GLU A 480 31.77 -2.64 -14.55
C GLU A 480 30.62 -1.67 -14.85
N TRP A 481 29.39 -2.18 -14.93
CA TRP A 481 28.23 -1.31 -15.07
C TRP A 481 28.02 -0.42 -13.84
N ALA A 482 28.21 -0.96 -12.64
CA ALA A 482 27.92 -0.28 -11.38
C ALA A 482 28.94 0.78 -10.97
N GLU A 483 30.22 0.63 -11.36
CA GLU A 483 31.38 1.41 -10.86
C GLU A 483 31.15 2.93 -10.87
N ASP A 484 30.70 3.49 -11.99
CA ASP A 484 30.46 4.94 -12.14
C ASP A 484 28.98 5.35 -11.97
N ARG A 485 28.09 4.40 -11.73
CA ARG A 485 26.63 4.58 -11.82
C ARG A 485 25.90 4.41 -10.49
N THR A 486 26.56 3.86 -9.49
CA THR A 486 25.93 3.45 -8.23
C THR A 486 26.80 3.80 -7.03
N VAL A 487 26.20 3.82 -5.85
CA VAL A 487 26.91 3.93 -4.58
C VAL A 487 27.09 2.53 -4.00
N ASN A 488 28.30 2.19 -3.55
CA ASN A 488 28.51 0.92 -2.85
C ASN A 488 27.68 0.89 -1.56
N ALA A 489 26.95 -0.20 -1.33
CA ALA A 489 26.08 -0.34 -0.17
C ALA A 489 26.84 -0.56 1.15
N ASN A 490 28.03 -1.17 1.09
CA ASN A 490 28.82 -1.58 2.25
C ASN A 490 29.62 -0.44 2.86
#